data_AF-A0A382YFT7-F1
#
_entry.id   AF-A0A382YFT7-F1
#
_cell.length_a   1.000
_cell.length_b   1.000
_cell.length_c   1.000
_cell.angle_alpha   90.00
_cell.angle_beta   90.00
_cell.angle_gamma   90.00
#
_symmetry.space_group_name_H-M   'P 1'
#
loop_
_entity.id
_entity.type
_entity.pdbx_description
1 polymer ?
#
loop_
_entity_poly.entity_id
_entity_poly.type
_entity_poly.pdbx_seq_one_letter_code
_entity_poly.pdbx_strand_id
1 'polypeptide(L)'
;MDFYYLLIVIVLFGSIQSVVGLGLLLFGTPMLLILGYAYIEALWILLPASCSLSLFQIFENYKLIQSKKEVYFFTIPALLFSLILIIKLDYLFDIKRIVGVFLLSIAILRLTNLSDKWAEPLITKGKNLMYLLIGFVHGLSNLGGAPLAVLTSSIYKDNKRVSSNIAFVYFVLAISQLIVL
;
A
#
# COMPACT_ATOMS: atom_id res chain seq x y z
N MET A 1 14.28 -16.68 18.13
CA MET A 1 12.89 -16.99 17.74
C MET A 1 12.33 -15.93 16.81
N ASP A 2 12.57 -14.65 17.11
CA ASP A 2 12.08 -13.50 16.32
C ASP A 2 12.50 -13.51 14.85
N PHE A 3 13.74 -13.91 14.56
CA PHE A 3 14.23 -14.04 13.18
C PHE A 3 13.42 -15.03 12.33
N TYR A 4 13.01 -16.17 12.90
CA TYR A 4 12.23 -17.17 12.16
C TYR A 4 10.81 -16.65 11.86
N TYR A 5 10.17 -15.99 12.82
CA TYR A 5 8.88 -15.35 12.59
C TYR A 5 8.97 -14.27 11.52
N LEU A 6 10.02 -13.45 11.56
CA LEU A 6 10.27 -12.43 10.55
C LEU A 6 10.40 -13.03 9.14
N LEU A 7 11.22 -14.08 9.02
CA LEU A 7 11.41 -14.78 7.76
C LEU A 7 10.08 -15.33 7.22
N ILE A 8 9.26 -15.94 8.09
CA ILE A 8 7.94 -16.45 7.72
C ILE A 8 7.05 -15.33 7.20
N VAL A 9 6.99 -14.20 7.89
CA VAL A 9 6.19 -13.02 7.49
C VAL A 9 6.63 -12.51 6.11
N ILE A 10 7.94 -12.31 5.92
CA ILE A 10 8.49 -11.80 4.66
C ILE A 10 8.24 -12.78 3.52
N VAL A 11 8.52 -14.07 3.72
CA VAL A 11 8.33 -15.09 2.67
C VAL A 11 6.85 -15.24 2.34
N LEU A 12 5.98 -15.41 3.33
CA LEU A 12 4.55 -15.63 3.10
C LEU A 12 3.89 -14.45 2.38
N PHE A 13 4.04 -13.23 2.92
CA PHE A 13 3.38 -12.07 2.33
C PHE A 13 4.15 -11.50 1.13
N GLY A 14 5.45 -11.73 1.06
CA GLY A 14 6.27 -11.44 -0.13
C GLY A 14 5.86 -12.31 -1.31
N SER A 15 5.60 -13.61 -1.10
CA SER A 15 5.04 -14.49 -2.14
C SER A 15 3.68 -13.98 -2.63
N ILE A 16 2.78 -13.57 -1.72
CA ILE A 16 1.50 -12.96 -2.11
C ILE A 16 1.72 -11.71 -2.95
N GLN A 17 2.61 -10.81 -2.52
CA GLN A 17 2.92 -9.59 -3.27
C GLN A 17 3.52 -9.89 -4.64
N SER A 18 4.38 -10.90 -4.77
CA SER A 18 4.98 -11.26 -6.06
C SER A 18 3.95 -11.69 -7.11
N VAL A 19 2.83 -12.28 -6.68
CA VAL A 19 1.74 -12.72 -7.58
C VAL A 19 0.72 -11.61 -7.80
N VAL A 20 0.29 -10.92 -6.73
CA VAL A 20 -0.83 -9.97 -6.76
C VAL A 20 -0.39 -8.54 -7.08
N GLY A 21 0.89 -8.20 -6.84
CA GLY A 21 1.44 -6.84 -6.92
C GLY A 21 1.44 -6.09 -5.59
N LEU A 22 0.75 -6.63 -4.58
CA LEU A 22 0.65 -6.07 -3.23
C LEU A 22 0.42 -7.18 -2.21
N GLY A 23 0.85 -6.97 -0.97
CA GLY A 23 0.58 -7.93 0.11
C GLY A 23 1.54 -7.80 1.30
N LEU A 24 2.83 -7.62 1.05
CA LEU A 24 3.84 -7.57 2.11
C LEU A 24 3.61 -6.38 3.04
N LEU A 25 3.35 -5.19 2.51
CA LEU A 25 3.09 -4.02 3.35
C LEU A 25 1.71 -4.10 4.02
N LEU A 26 0.69 -4.52 3.27
CA LEU A 26 -0.70 -4.62 3.74
C LEU A 26 -0.85 -5.59 4.92
N PHE A 27 -0.21 -6.75 4.86
CA PHE A 27 -0.36 -7.80 5.89
C PHE A 27 0.88 -7.91 6.80
N GLY A 28 2.07 -7.64 6.28
CA GLY A 28 3.30 -7.67 7.08
C GLY A 28 3.31 -6.58 8.14
N THR A 29 2.85 -5.36 7.85
CA THR A 29 2.83 -4.26 8.83
C THR A 29 2.01 -4.62 10.07
N PRO A 30 0.72 -4.99 9.97
CA PRO A 30 -0.04 -5.39 11.15
C PRO A 30 0.54 -6.63 11.83
N MET A 31 1.09 -7.58 11.08
CA MET A 31 1.71 -8.76 11.67
C MET A 31 2.94 -8.40 12.52
N LEU A 32 3.84 -7.54 12.04
CA LEU A 32 4.99 -7.08 12.81
C LEU A 32 4.57 -6.26 14.03
N LEU A 33 3.54 -5.42 13.91
CA LEU A 33 2.99 -4.67 15.06
C LEU A 33 2.38 -5.59 16.13
N ILE A 34 1.74 -6.70 15.72
CA ILE A 34 1.23 -7.74 16.63
C ILE A 34 2.39 -8.48 17.31
N LEU A 35 3.47 -8.75 16.58
CA LEU A 35 4.70 -9.35 17.12
C LEU A 35 5.49 -8.41 18.04
N GLY A 36 5.06 -7.15 18.18
CA GLY A 36 5.63 -6.19 19.12
C GLY A 36 6.67 -5.25 18.55
N TYR A 37 6.96 -5.32 17.25
CA TYR A 37 7.86 -4.37 16.58
C TYR A 37 7.29 -2.95 16.64
N ALA A 38 8.17 -1.95 16.77
CA ALA A 38 7.77 -0.56 16.61
C ALA A 38 7.39 -0.29 15.13
N TYR A 39 6.53 0.71 14.90
CA TYR A 39 6.09 1.02 13.53
C TYR A 39 7.27 1.36 12.60
N ILE A 40 8.20 2.19 13.06
CA ILE A 40 9.39 2.58 12.28
C ILE A 40 10.27 1.35 11.98
N GLU A 41 10.43 0.42 12.93
CA GLU A 41 11.16 -0.84 12.71
C GLU A 41 10.46 -1.70 11.65
N ALA A 42 9.13 -1.83 11.73
CA ALA A 42 8.36 -2.57 10.75
C ALA A 42 8.51 -1.98 9.34
N LEU A 43 8.56 -0.65 9.21
CA LEU A 43 8.81 0.01 7.93
C LEU A 43 10.21 -0.31 7.38
N TRP A 44 11.26 -0.18 8.20
CA TRP A 44 12.64 -0.50 7.81
C TRP A 44 12.82 -1.93 7.34
N ILE A 45 12.08 -2.87 7.93
CA ILE A 45 12.12 -4.29 7.57
C ILE A 45 11.36 -4.56 6.26
N LEU A 46 10.14 -4.04 6.12
CA LEU A 46 9.22 -4.43 5.05
C LEU A 46 9.43 -3.65 3.76
N LEU A 47 9.80 -2.37 3.84
CA LEU A 47 9.90 -1.49 2.67
C LEU A 47 10.99 -1.92 1.67
N PRO A 48 12.22 -2.30 2.07
CA PRO A 48 13.24 -2.74 1.12
C PRO A 48 12.81 -3.98 0.34
N ALA A 49 12.19 -4.94 1.02
CA ALA A 49 11.67 -6.16 0.41
C ALA A 49 10.51 -5.84 -0.56
N SER A 50 9.54 -5.01 -0.13
CA SER A 50 8.42 -4.59 -0.98
C SER A 50 8.88 -3.80 -2.21
N CYS A 51 9.84 -2.88 -2.03
CA CYS A 51 10.44 -2.10 -3.10
C CYS A 51 11.10 -3.02 -4.14
N SER A 52 11.90 -3.99 -3.69
CA SER A 52 12.57 -4.97 -4.55
C SER A 52 11.58 -5.82 -5.34
N LEU A 53 10.57 -6.39 -4.67
CA LEU A 53 9.52 -7.19 -5.33
C LEU A 53 8.76 -6.38 -6.38
N SER A 54 8.39 -5.15 -6.05
CA SER A 54 7.64 -4.26 -6.95
C SER A 54 8.48 -3.85 -8.16
N LEU A 55 9.79 -3.61 -7.97
CA LEU A 55 10.73 -3.31 -9.05
C LEU A 55 10.83 -4.47 -10.05
N PHE A 56 10.94 -5.72 -9.57
CA PHE A 56 10.95 -6.89 -10.44
C PHE A 56 9.67 -7.01 -11.28
N GLN A 57 8.49 -6.77 -10.69
CA GLN A 57 7.21 -6.81 -11.39
C GLN A 57 7.07 -5.70 -12.45
N ILE A 58 7.68 -4.54 -12.23
CA ILE A 58 7.67 -3.43 -13.19
C ILE A 58 8.47 -3.76 -14.45
N PHE A 59 9.62 -4.43 -14.33
CA PHE A 59 10.51 -4.69 -15.47
C PHE A 59 9.84 -5.47 -16.59
N GLU A 60 8.97 -6.43 -16.26
CA GLU A 60 8.28 -7.24 -17.25
C GLU A 60 7.23 -6.46 -18.06
N ASN A 61 6.59 -5.46 -17.44
CA ASN A 61 5.36 -4.86 -17.99
C ASN A 61 5.35 -3.32 -17.96
N TYR A 62 6.52 -2.67 -17.95
CA TYR A 62 6.66 -1.21 -17.83
C TYR A 62 5.78 -0.40 -18.80
N LYS A 63 5.58 -0.90 -20.03
CA LYS A 63 4.77 -0.26 -21.08
C LYS A 63 3.28 -0.16 -20.71
N LEU A 64 2.79 -0.98 -19.78
CA LEU A 64 1.39 -1.00 -19.34
C LEU A 64 1.09 0.01 -18.22
N ILE A 65 2.11 0.70 -17.70
CA ILE A 65 1.97 1.65 -16.60
C ILE A 65 1.42 2.99 -17.12
N GLN A 66 0.26 3.39 -16.57
CA GLN A 66 -0.47 4.60 -16.98
C GLN A 66 -0.77 5.54 -15.80
N SER A 67 -0.57 5.10 -14.55
CA SER A 67 -0.84 5.87 -13.32
C SER A 67 0.21 6.92 -12.93
N LYS A 68 1.27 7.09 -13.73
CA LYS A 68 2.45 7.92 -13.40
C LYS A 68 2.09 9.33 -12.96
N LYS A 69 1.25 10.02 -13.74
CA LYS A 69 0.88 11.41 -13.49
C LYS A 69 0.19 11.55 -12.14
N GLU A 70 -0.85 10.76 -11.89
CA GLU A 70 -1.63 10.84 -10.67
C GLU A 70 -0.79 10.49 -9.44
N VAL A 71 0.12 9.51 -9.55
CA VAL A 71 1.02 9.14 -8.48
C VAL A 71 1.95 10.29 -8.10
N TYR A 72 2.61 10.92 -9.07
CA TYR A 72 3.54 12.01 -8.81
C TYR A 72 2.86 13.26 -8.25
N PHE A 73 1.67 13.61 -8.76
CA PHE A 73 0.99 14.85 -8.36
C PHE A 73 0.12 14.72 -7.10
N PHE A 74 -0.47 13.54 -6.84
CA PHE A 74 -1.41 13.37 -5.73
C PHE A 74 -0.90 12.40 -4.66
N THR A 75 -0.39 11.24 -5.06
CA THR A 75 -0.03 10.19 -4.10
C THR A 75 1.25 10.50 -3.34
N ILE A 76 2.34 10.89 -4.01
CA ILE A 76 3.61 11.18 -3.32
C ILE A 76 3.46 12.33 -2.32
N PRO A 77 2.92 13.52 -2.69
CA PRO A 77 2.81 14.61 -1.73
C PRO A 77 1.98 14.25 -0.50
N ALA A 78 0.86 13.54 -0.70
CA ALA A 78 0.00 13.09 0.39
C ALA A 78 0.70 12.05 1.29
N LEU A 79 1.47 11.13 0.70
CA LEU A 79 2.29 10.17 1.43
C LEU A 79 3.36 10.85 2.27
N LEU A 80 4.12 11.76 1.67
CA LEU A 80 5.21 12.45 2.38
C LEU A 80 4.65 13.26 3.55
N PHE A 81 3.57 14.00 3.31
CA PHE A 81 2.89 14.78 4.35
C PHE A 81 2.42 13.89 5.51
N SER A 82 1.68 12.83 5.21
CA SER A 82 1.14 11.93 6.25
C SER A 82 2.21 11.12 6.98
N LEU A 83 3.28 10.71 6.29
CA LEU A 83 4.41 10.02 6.93
C LEU A 83 5.20 10.97 7.85
N ILE A 84 5.47 12.21 7.42
CA ILE A 84 6.15 13.18 8.29
C ILE A 84 5.28 13.49 9.51
N LEU A 85 3.97 13.65 9.32
CA LEU A 85 3.00 13.84 10.40
C LEU A 85 3.10 12.70 11.43
N ILE A 86 3.09 11.45 10.95
CA ILE A 86 3.06 10.28 11.84
C ILE A 86 4.39 10.04 12.57
N ILE A 87 5.52 10.38 11.95
CA ILE A 87 6.85 10.26 12.57
C ILE A 87 7.09 11.39 13.58
N LYS A 88 6.71 12.63 13.25
CA LYS A 88 6.99 13.81 14.10
C LYS A 88 6.02 13.98 15.27
N LEU A 89 4.80 13.47 15.12
CA LEU A 89 3.75 13.58 16.12
C LEU A 89 3.32 12.19 16.62
N ASP A 90 4.25 11.23 16.65
CA ASP A 90 3.99 9.84 17.06
C ASP A 90 3.34 9.74 18.45
N TYR A 91 3.71 10.64 19.37
CA TYR A 91 3.12 10.75 20.71
C TYR A 91 1.61 11.08 20.71
N LEU A 92 1.06 11.64 19.62
CA LEU A 92 -0.36 11.93 19.48
C LEU A 92 -1.17 10.77 18.89
N PHE A 93 -0.50 9.80 18.25
CA PHE A 93 -1.15 8.79 17.41
C PHE A 93 -0.84 7.36 17.87
N ASP A 94 -1.90 6.60 18.19
CA ASP A 94 -1.77 5.16 18.38
C ASP A 94 -1.81 4.45 17.01
N ILE A 95 -0.63 4.16 16.46
CA ILE A 95 -0.48 3.51 15.16
C ILE A 95 -1.19 2.16 15.11
N LYS A 96 -1.16 1.40 16.20
CA LYS A 96 -1.81 0.08 16.24
C LYS A 96 -3.32 0.23 16.06
N ARG A 97 -3.92 1.24 16.69
CA ARG A 97 -5.34 1.58 16.48
C ARG A 97 -5.61 2.07 15.07
N ILE A 98 -4.77 2.94 14.51
CA ILE A 98 -4.94 3.45 13.13
C ILE A 98 -4.92 2.28 12.13
N VAL A 99 -3.91 1.43 12.21
CA VAL A 99 -3.78 0.21 11.38
C VAL A 99 -4.99 -0.70 11.56
N GLY A 100 -5.43 -0.94 12.81
CA GLY A 100 -6.61 -1.76 13.11
C GLY A 100 -7.91 -1.20 12.51
N VAL A 101 -8.15 0.11 12.66
CA VAL A 101 -9.32 0.79 12.07
C VAL A 101 -9.29 0.69 10.55
N PHE A 102 -8.12 0.86 9.91
CA PHE A 102 -8.00 0.68 8.47
C PHE A 102 -8.29 -0.75 8.03
N LEU A 103 -7.79 -1.77 8.72
CA LEU A 103 -8.07 -3.17 8.40
C LEU A 103 -9.56 -3.49 8.54
N LEU A 104 -10.20 -3.02 9.61
CA LEU A 104 -11.65 -3.17 9.80
C LEU A 104 -12.43 -2.47 8.68
N SER A 105 -12.02 -1.26 8.30
CA SER A 105 -12.64 -0.52 7.21
C SER A 105 -12.53 -1.28 5.88
N ILE A 106 -11.35 -1.83 5.57
CA ILE A 106 -11.13 -2.67 4.38
C ILE A 106 -12.00 -3.94 4.42
N ALA A 107 -12.10 -4.58 5.58
CA ALA A 107 -12.93 -5.77 5.76
C ALA A 107 -14.41 -5.47 5.51
N ILE A 108 -14.94 -4.37 6.09
CA ILE A 108 -16.32 -3.93 5.89
C ILE A 108 -16.57 -3.60 4.42
N LEU A 109 -15.68 -2.87 3.76
CA LEU A 109 -15.80 -2.55 2.33
C LEU A 109 -15.89 -3.81 1.46
N ARG A 110 -15.15 -4.86 1.81
CA ARG A 110 -15.21 -6.15 1.11
C ARG A 110 -16.49 -6.92 1.39
N LEU A 111 -17.00 -6.92 2.63
CA LEU A 111 -18.22 -7.63 3.00
C LEU A 111 -19.48 -6.98 2.44
N THR A 112 -19.46 -5.66 2.26
CA THR A 112 -20.60 -4.88 1.76
C THR A 112 -20.66 -4.81 0.23
N ASN A 113 -19.71 -5.44 -0.46
CA ASN A 113 -19.55 -5.37 -1.92
C ASN A 113 -19.54 -3.93 -2.47
N LEU A 114 -19.09 -2.94 -1.68
CA LEU A 114 -18.99 -1.55 -2.15
C LEU A 114 -17.97 -1.38 -3.29
N SER A 115 -17.15 -2.40 -3.56
CA SER A 115 -16.31 -2.51 -4.76
C SER A 115 -17.05 -3.00 -6.01
N ASP A 116 -18.37 -3.17 -5.96
CA ASP A 116 -19.19 -3.61 -7.09
C ASP A 116 -19.17 -2.61 -8.25
N LYS A 117 -19.58 -3.09 -9.44
CA LYS A 117 -19.68 -2.31 -10.68
C LYS A 117 -20.47 -1.02 -10.53
N TRP A 118 -21.33 -0.90 -9.52
CA TRP A 118 -22.17 0.27 -9.28
C TRP A 118 -21.36 1.45 -8.73
N ALA A 119 -20.29 1.19 -7.98
CA ALA A 119 -19.40 2.20 -7.42
C ALA A 119 -18.28 2.62 -8.39
N GLU A 120 -18.00 1.79 -9.40
CA GLU A 120 -16.94 2.02 -10.39
C GLU A 120 -16.98 3.41 -11.07
N PRO A 121 -18.15 3.94 -11.53
CA PRO A 121 -18.21 5.26 -12.14
C PRO A 121 -17.84 6.39 -11.18
N LEU A 122 -18.20 6.26 -9.89
CA LEU A 122 -17.87 7.23 -8.86
C LEU A 122 -16.37 7.21 -8.57
N ILE A 123 -15.79 6.02 -8.41
CA ILE A 123 -14.36 5.82 -8.14
C ILE A 123 -13.51 6.36 -9.29
N THR A 124 -13.89 6.06 -10.54
CA THR A 124 -13.14 6.48 -11.73
C THR A 124 -13.25 7.99 -11.97
N LYS A 125 -14.43 8.59 -11.79
CA LYS A 125 -14.61 10.06 -11.86
C LYS A 125 -13.83 10.78 -10.75
N GLY A 126 -13.76 10.19 -9.56
CA GLY A 126 -13.02 10.69 -8.41
C GLY A 126 -11.56 10.23 -8.31
N LYS A 127 -10.96 9.68 -9.38
CA LYS A 127 -9.66 8.99 -9.30
C LYS A 127 -8.53 9.81 -8.65
N ASN A 128 -8.47 11.12 -8.88
CA ASN A 128 -7.42 11.97 -8.32
C ASN A 128 -7.53 12.05 -6.79
N LEU A 129 -8.75 12.17 -6.28
CA LEU A 129 -9.03 12.12 -4.84
C LEU A 129 -8.66 10.74 -4.29
N MET A 130 -8.96 9.65 -5.02
CA MET A 130 -8.57 8.31 -4.61
C MET A 130 -7.05 8.14 -4.54
N TYR A 131 -6.29 8.65 -5.51
CA TYR A 131 -4.82 8.64 -5.48
C TYR A 131 -4.25 9.46 -4.32
N LEU A 132 -4.87 10.58 -3.97
CA LEU A 132 -4.53 11.39 -2.80
C LEU A 132 -4.78 10.60 -1.50
N LEU A 133 -5.97 10.00 -1.37
CA LEU A 133 -6.34 9.19 -0.20
C LEU A 133 -5.43 7.97 -0.06
N ILE A 134 -5.09 7.30 -1.16
CA ILE A 134 -4.12 6.18 -1.14
C ILE A 134 -2.79 6.64 -0.57
N GLY A 135 -2.25 7.77 -1.03
CA GLY A 135 -1.00 8.32 -0.51
C GLY A 135 -1.09 8.61 0.98
N PHE A 136 -2.16 9.28 1.40
CA PHE A 136 -2.40 9.64 2.81
C PHE A 136 -2.53 8.41 3.71
N VAL A 137 -3.36 7.43 3.33
CA VAL A 137 -3.53 6.16 4.07
C VAL A 137 -2.22 5.39 4.12
N HIS A 138 -1.47 5.35 3.02
CA HIS A 138 -0.20 4.64 2.98
C HIS A 138 0.86 5.29 3.86
N GLY A 139 1.01 6.63 3.86
CA GLY A 139 1.97 7.30 4.74
C GLY A 139 1.64 7.15 6.22
N LEU A 140 0.35 7.19 6.60
CA LEU A 140 -0.07 6.99 7.99
C LEU A 140 0.10 5.55 8.50
N SER A 141 -0.16 4.55 7.66
CA SER A 141 -0.40 3.18 8.14
C SER A 141 0.35 2.09 7.39
N ASN A 142 0.97 2.42 6.25
CA ASN A 142 1.54 1.46 5.30
C ASN A 142 0.50 0.53 4.63
N LEU A 143 -0.81 0.84 4.72
CA LEU A 143 -1.91 -0.01 4.24
C LEU A 143 -2.60 0.49 2.95
N GLY A 144 -1.97 1.39 2.19
CA GLY A 144 -2.55 1.96 0.96
C GLY A 144 -2.84 0.95 -0.17
N GLY A 145 -2.49 -0.33 0.00
CA GLY A 145 -2.70 -1.36 -1.01
C GLY A 145 -4.11 -1.70 -1.34
N ALA A 146 -4.92 -1.97 -0.32
CA ALA A 146 -6.30 -2.35 -0.53
C ALA A 146 -7.09 -1.28 -1.33
N PRO A 147 -7.04 0.02 -0.98
CA PRO A 147 -7.71 1.05 -1.78
C PRO A 147 -7.10 1.21 -3.17
N LEU A 148 -5.78 1.00 -3.33
CA LEU A 148 -5.14 1.00 -4.64
C LEU A 148 -5.62 -0.15 -5.54
N ALA A 149 -5.81 -1.35 -4.98
CA ALA A 149 -6.34 -2.50 -5.70
C ALA A 149 -7.74 -2.18 -6.25
N VAL A 150 -8.60 -1.62 -5.39
CA VAL A 150 -9.97 -1.21 -5.76
C VAL A 150 -9.95 -0.14 -6.85
N LEU A 151 -9.10 0.88 -6.72
CA LEU A 151 -8.98 1.95 -7.72
C LEU A 151 -8.52 1.40 -9.08
N THR A 152 -7.45 0.61 -9.08
CA THR A 152 -6.85 0.10 -10.32
C THR A 152 -7.75 -0.91 -11.04
N SER A 153 -8.46 -1.79 -10.32
CA SER A 153 -9.45 -2.69 -10.92
C SER A 153 -10.71 -1.97 -11.41
N SER A 154 -10.99 -0.77 -10.87
CA SER A 154 -12.07 0.09 -11.37
C SER A 154 -11.67 0.83 -12.65
N ILE A 155 -10.40 1.22 -12.80
CA ILE A 155 -9.91 1.95 -13.97
C ILE A 155 -9.57 0.99 -15.13
N TYR A 156 -8.92 -0.14 -14.84
CA TYR A 156 -8.40 -1.06 -15.84
C TYR A 156 -9.14 -2.39 -15.79
N LYS A 157 -9.53 -2.90 -16.96
CA LYS A 157 -10.19 -4.21 -17.10
C LYS A 157 -9.22 -5.37 -17.36
N ASP A 158 -8.02 -5.06 -17.82
CA ASP A 158 -6.99 -6.05 -18.11
C ASP A 158 -6.16 -6.33 -16.86
N ASN A 159 -6.07 -7.62 -16.48
CA ASN A 159 -5.36 -8.04 -15.26
C ASN A 159 -3.89 -7.64 -15.27
N LYS A 160 -3.22 -7.67 -16.44
CA LYS A 160 -1.80 -7.25 -16.52
C LYS A 160 -1.65 -5.75 -16.31
N ARG A 161 -2.54 -4.92 -16.84
CA ARG A 161 -2.56 -3.48 -16.55
C ARG A 161 -2.82 -3.21 -15.08
N VAL A 162 -3.77 -3.90 -14.45
CA VAL A 162 -4.06 -3.77 -13.02
C VAL A 162 -2.79 -4.05 -12.21
N SER A 163 -2.19 -5.23 -12.35
CA SER A 163 -1.01 -5.62 -11.58
C SER A 163 0.20 -4.72 -11.85
N SER A 164 0.43 -4.32 -13.11
CA SER A 164 1.56 -3.45 -13.48
C SER A 164 1.44 -2.06 -12.86
N ASN A 165 0.23 -1.48 -12.84
CA ASN A 165 0.00 -0.18 -12.22
C ASN A 165 0.06 -0.26 -10.69
N ILE A 166 -0.44 -1.36 -10.09
CA ILE A 166 -0.27 -1.62 -8.65
C ILE A 166 1.21 -1.68 -8.29
N ALA A 167 2.00 -2.52 -8.97
CA ALA A 167 3.43 -2.69 -8.70
C ALA A 167 4.19 -1.37 -8.86
N PHE A 168 3.89 -0.59 -9.91
CA PHE A 168 4.47 0.74 -10.09
C PHE A 168 4.17 1.68 -8.92
N VAL A 169 2.91 1.78 -8.52
CA VAL A 169 2.53 2.66 -7.41
C VAL A 169 3.18 2.18 -6.12
N TYR A 170 3.18 0.87 -5.84
CA TYR A 170 3.82 0.28 -4.67
C TYR A 170 5.33 0.55 -4.60
N PHE A 171 6.02 0.43 -5.72
CA PHE A 171 7.43 0.79 -5.83
C PHE A 171 7.66 2.26 -5.46
N VAL A 172 6.86 3.15 -6.04
CA VAL A 172 6.97 4.60 -5.79
C VAL A 172 6.63 4.94 -4.34
N LEU A 173 5.59 4.33 -3.76
CA LEU A 173 5.25 4.49 -2.35
C LEU A 173 6.42 4.06 -1.45
N ALA A 174 6.93 2.85 -1.68
CA ALA A 174 7.99 2.27 -0.85
C ALA A 174 9.30 3.07 -0.93
N ILE A 175 9.74 3.45 -2.13
CA ILE A 175 10.97 4.24 -2.29
C ILE A 175 10.80 5.64 -1.70
N SER A 176 9.61 6.24 -1.81
CA SER A 176 9.33 7.55 -1.21
C SER A 176 9.37 7.50 0.31
N GLN A 177 8.86 6.43 0.94
CA GLN A 177 8.98 6.25 2.39
C GLN A 177 10.44 6.02 2.82
N LEU A 178 11.18 5.19 2.07
CA LEU A 178 12.60 4.92 2.35
C LEU A 178 13.49 6.17 2.25
N ILE A 179 13.12 7.16 1.43
CA ILE A 179 13.85 8.44 1.34
C ILE A 179 13.61 9.32 2.58
N VAL A 180 12.47 9.17 3.24
CA VAL A 180 12.08 10.00 4.40
C VAL A 180 12.54 9.40 5.73
N LEU A 181 12.51 8.07 5.84
CA LEU A 181 12.92 7.32 7.03
C LEU A 181 14.42 7.44 7.29
#